data_AF-A0A7J7W3X3-F1
#
_entry.id   AF-A0A7J7W3X3-F1
#
_cell.length_a   1.000
_cell.length_b   1.000
_cell.length_c   1.000
_cell.angle_alpha   90.00
_cell.angle_beta   90.00
_cell.angle_gamma   90.00
#
_symmetry.space_group_name_H-M   'P 1'
#
loop_
_entity.id
_entity.type
_entity.pdbx_description
1 polymer ?
#
loop_
_entity_poly.entity_id
_entity_poly.type
_entity_poly.pdbx_seq_one_letter_code
_entity_poly.pdbx_strand_id
1 'polypeptide(L)'
;MPRCPRRYWAEISDTIISGTFHQWREGTTKSEVFYPGETVVHGPGEATAVEWGPNTWMVEYGRGVIPSTLTFALADTVFSTQDFLTLFYTLRAYARGLRLELTTYLFGQDP
;
A
#
# COMPACT_ATOMS: atom_id res chain seq x y z
N MET A 1 8.30 11.94 -11.15
CA MET A 1 9.42 11.97 -10.17
C MET A 1 9.24 10.71 -9.33
N PRO A 2 10.16 9.74 -9.44
CA PRO A 2 10.01 8.43 -8.82
C PRO A 2 10.01 8.55 -7.30
N ARG A 3 9.09 7.84 -6.63
CA ARG A 3 9.00 7.80 -5.17
C ARG A 3 10.00 6.79 -4.57
N CYS A 4 10.39 7.05 -3.32
CA CYS A 4 11.43 6.32 -2.57
C CYS A 4 11.10 4.82 -2.44
N PRO A 5 12.10 3.91 -2.52
CA PRO A 5 11.92 2.48 -2.32
C PRO A 5 11.36 2.15 -0.93
N ARG A 6 10.34 1.29 -0.90
CA ARG A 6 9.64 0.91 0.33
C ARG A 6 9.93 -0.54 0.65
N ARG A 7 10.46 -0.82 1.84
CA ARG A 7 10.70 -2.19 2.31
C ARG A 7 9.65 -2.54 3.35
N TYR A 8 8.78 -3.48 3.01
CA TYR A 8 7.71 -3.95 3.89
C TYR A 8 7.96 -5.37 4.36
N TRP A 9 7.57 -5.69 5.60
CA TRP A 9 7.38 -7.07 6.04
C TRP A 9 5.99 -7.59 5.69
N ALA A 10 5.57 -7.26 4.47
CA ALA A 10 4.33 -7.70 3.87
C ALA A 10 4.53 -7.82 2.37
N GLU A 11 3.87 -8.80 1.78
CA GLU A 11 3.70 -8.90 0.34
C GLU A 11 2.54 -8.00 -0.07
N ILE A 12 2.73 -7.19 -1.11
CA ILE A 12 1.72 -6.26 -1.62
C ILE A 12 1.47 -6.58 -3.09
N SER A 13 0.20 -6.78 -3.45
CA SER A 13 -0.25 -7.06 -4.81
C SER A 13 -1.17 -5.94 -5.28
N ASP A 14 -0.74 -5.23 -6.32
CA ASP A 14 -1.43 -4.09 -6.91
C ASP A 14 -2.03 -4.46 -8.26
N THR A 15 -3.34 -4.54 -8.37
CA THR A 15 -4.04 -4.75 -9.66
C THR A 15 -4.51 -3.43 -10.22
N ILE A 16 -4.02 -3.08 -11.41
CA ILE A 16 -4.28 -1.78 -12.04
C ILE A 16 -5.67 -1.79 -12.69
N ILE A 17 -6.50 -0.80 -12.36
CA ILE A 17 -7.83 -0.61 -12.97
C ILE A 17 -7.76 0.38 -14.13
N SER A 18 -6.95 1.42 -14.00
CA SER A 18 -6.79 2.44 -15.04
C SER A 18 -5.45 3.16 -14.89
N GLY A 19 -4.98 3.82 -15.97
CA GLY A 19 -3.71 4.55 -16.01
C GLY A 19 -2.50 3.66 -16.27
N THR A 20 -1.31 4.14 -15.88
CA THR A 20 -0.04 3.41 -16.01
C THR A 20 0.71 3.39 -14.69
N PHE A 21 1.44 2.30 -14.45
CA PHE A 21 2.32 2.14 -13.29
C PHE A 21 3.72 1.79 -13.76
N HIS A 22 4.71 2.55 -13.31
CA HIS A 22 6.12 2.35 -13.63
C HIS A 22 6.85 1.87 -12.38
N GLN A 23 7.60 0.77 -12.52
CA GLN A 23 8.37 0.17 -11.44
C GLN A 23 9.85 0.11 -11.84
N TRP A 24 10.73 0.56 -10.95
CA TRP A 24 12.18 0.37 -11.08
C TRP A 24 12.66 -0.49 -9.92
N ARG A 25 13.17 -1.68 -10.21
CA ARG A 25 13.68 -2.61 -9.19
C ARG A 25 15.06 -2.17 -8.70
N GLU A 26 15.32 -2.38 -7.41
CA GLU A 26 16.65 -2.15 -6.85
C GLU A 26 17.72 -2.95 -7.61
N GLY A 27 18.82 -2.29 -7.98
CA GLY A 27 19.93 -2.91 -8.73
C GLY A 27 19.76 -2.94 -10.25
N THR A 28 18.65 -2.46 -10.82
CA THR A 28 18.48 -2.34 -12.28
C THR A 28 18.45 -0.89 -12.74
N THR A 29 18.77 -0.66 -14.01
CA THR A 29 18.72 0.68 -14.66
C THR A 29 17.54 0.83 -15.60
N LYS A 30 16.58 -0.11 -15.55
CA LYS A 30 15.42 -0.17 -16.46
C LYS A 30 14.12 -0.12 -15.66
N SER A 31 13.12 0.57 -16.18
CA SER A 31 11.73 0.52 -15.69
C SER A 31 10.94 -0.55 -16.40
N GLU A 32 10.07 -1.21 -15.65
CA GLU A 32 8.94 -1.98 -16.16
C GLU A 32 7.69 -1.09 -16.12
N VAL A 33 6.84 -1.18 -17.15
CA VAL A 33 5.58 -0.43 -17.24
C VAL A 33 4.44 -1.42 -17.25
N PHE A 34 3.47 -1.18 -16.38
CA PHE A 34 2.29 -2.01 -16.20
C PHE A 34 1.03 -1.25 -16.58
N TYR A 35 0.08 -1.99 -17.15
CA TYR A 35 -1.15 -1.50 -17.75
C TYR A 35 -2.40 -2.03 -17.02
N PRO A 36 -3.59 -1.46 -17.30
CA PRO A 36 -4.84 -1.91 -16.69
C PRO A 36 -5.12 -3.39 -16.93
N GLY A 37 -5.49 -4.11 -15.88
CA GLY A 37 -5.69 -5.56 -15.85
C GLY A 37 -4.47 -6.36 -15.40
N GLU A 38 -3.28 -5.76 -15.38
CA GLU A 38 -2.07 -6.40 -14.87
C GLU A 38 -1.97 -6.24 -13.35
N THR A 39 -1.33 -7.22 -12.72
CA THR A 39 -1.06 -7.24 -11.28
C THR A 39 0.44 -7.16 -11.04
N VAL A 40 0.85 -6.16 -10.26
CA VAL A 40 2.23 -5.97 -9.81
C VAL A 40 2.37 -6.57 -8.42
N VAL A 41 3.29 -7.51 -8.24
CA VAL A 41 3.58 -8.11 -6.93
C VAL A 41 4.88 -7.52 -6.38
N HIS A 42 4.82 -7.02 -5.16
CA HIS A 42 5.95 -6.54 -4.37
C HIS A 42 6.22 -7.54 -3.24
N GLY A 43 7.36 -8.24 -3.33
CA GLY A 43 7.76 -9.21 -2.32
C GLY A 43 8.16 -8.56 -0.99
N PRO A 44 8.13 -9.32 0.12
CA PRO A 44 8.56 -8.81 1.42
C PRO A 44 10.05 -8.46 1.38
N GLY A 45 10.39 -7.25 1.84
CA GLY A 45 11.76 -6.73 1.90
C GLY A 45 12.32 -6.22 0.57
N GLU A 46 11.59 -6.36 -0.54
CA GLU A 46 11.96 -5.76 -1.82
C GLU A 46 11.81 -4.24 -1.74
N ALA A 47 12.65 -3.52 -2.49
CA ALA A 47 12.58 -2.07 -2.59
C ALA A 47 12.53 -1.70 -4.07
N THR A 48 11.47 -1.00 -4.47
CA THR A 48 11.29 -0.53 -5.85
C THR A 48 10.94 0.95 -5.83
N ALA A 49 11.56 1.71 -6.73
CA ALA A 49 11.06 3.05 -7.02
C ALA A 49 9.81 2.92 -7.89
N VAL A 50 8.84 3.79 -7.66
CA VAL A 50 7.53 3.71 -8.31
C VAL A 50 7.09 5.08 -8.83
N GLU A 51 6.41 5.08 -9.97
CA GLU A 51 5.77 6.25 -10.55
C GLU A 51 4.39 5.87 -11.08
N TRP A 52 3.40 6.70 -10.74
CA TRP A 52 2.04 6.57 -11.20
C TRP A 52 1.78 7.62 -12.28
N GLY A 53 1.29 7.19 -13.44
CA GLY A 53 0.82 8.10 -14.48
C GLY A 53 -0.41 8.91 -14.05
N PRO A 54 -0.83 9.90 -14.86
CA PRO A 54 -2.07 10.63 -14.62
C PRO A 54 -3.27 9.68 -14.57
N ASN A 55 -4.18 9.91 -13.62
CA ASN A 55 -5.43 9.17 -13.48
C ASN A 55 -5.25 7.64 -13.26
N THR A 56 -4.16 7.22 -12.62
CA THR A 56 -3.94 5.81 -12.27
C THR A 56 -4.74 5.41 -11.03
N TRP A 57 -5.51 4.33 -11.15
CA TRP A 57 -6.25 3.71 -10.05
C TRP A 57 -5.92 2.22 -9.97
N MET A 58 -5.79 1.70 -8.75
CA MET A 58 -5.50 0.29 -8.49
C MET A 58 -6.18 -0.21 -7.22
N VAL A 59 -6.35 -1.53 -7.16
CA VAL A 59 -6.69 -2.24 -5.93
C VAL A 59 -5.42 -2.84 -5.37
N GLU A 60 -5.16 -2.57 -4.10
CA GLU A 60 -3.99 -3.05 -3.37
C GLU A 60 -4.42 -4.11 -2.35
N TYR A 61 -3.78 -5.28 -2.40
CA TYR A 61 -3.91 -6.34 -1.41
C TYR A 61 -2.59 -6.55 -0.68
N GLY A 62 -2.59 -6.37 0.64
CA GLY A 62 -1.41 -6.57 1.49
C GLY A 62 -1.54 -7.78 2.41
N ARG A 63 -0.52 -8.63 2.47
CA ARG A 63 -0.43 -9.76 3.40
C ARG A 63 0.89 -9.74 4.17
N GLY A 64 0.81 -9.63 5.48
CA GLY A 64 1.98 -9.65 6.37
C GLY A 64 1.78 -8.78 7.61
N VAL A 65 2.84 -8.14 8.07
CA VAL A 65 2.79 -7.28 9.27
C VAL A 65 2.26 -5.89 8.91
N ILE A 66 0.95 -5.78 8.69
CA ILE A 66 0.27 -4.53 8.29
C ILE A 66 0.58 -3.32 9.22
N PRO A 67 0.68 -3.47 10.56
CA PRO A 67 1.08 -2.35 11.41
C PRO A 67 2.46 -1.76 11.06
N SER A 68 3.39 -2.59 10.57
CA SER A 68 4.72 -2.14 10.15
C SER A 68 4.72 -1.40 8.82
N THR A 69 3.74 -1.65 7.95
CA THR A 69 3.59 -0.89 6.69
C THR A 69 2.94 0.48 6.95
N LEU A 70 2.08 0.56 7.96
CA LEU A 70 1.42 1.80 8.38
C LEU A 70 2.40 2.85 8.92
N THR A 71 3.44 2.44 9.66
CA THR A 71 4.46 3.38 10.17
C THR A 71 5.20 4.08 9.03
N PHE A 72 5.50 3.35 7.95
CA PHE A 72 6.07 3.94 6.75
C PHE A 72 5.08 4.88 6.05
N ALA A 73 3.81 4.47 5.91
CA ALA A 73 2.78 5.27 5.25
C ALA A 73 2.53 6.63 5.93
N LEU A 74 2.74 6.72 7.24
CA LEU A 74 2.52 7.93 8.03
C LEU A 74 3.78 8.82 8.20
N ALA A 75 4.95 8.37 7.76
CA ALA A 75 6.21 9.11 7.94
C ALA A 75 6.17 10.50 7.27
N ASP A 76 5.73 10.57 6.00
CA ASP A 76 5.57 11.84 5.29
C ASP A 76 4.45 12.69 5.92
N THR A 77 3.39 12.08 6.44
CA THR A 77 2.31 12.82 7.12
C THR A 77 2.81 13.53 8.38
N VAL A 78 3.71 12.89 9.14
CA VAL A 78 4.24 13.45 10.39
C VAL A 78 5.39 14.44 10.13
N PHE A 79 6.34 14.08 9.28
CA PHE A 79 7.59 14.85 9.11
C PHE A 79 7.60 15.79 7.91
N SER A 80 6.67 15.64 6.96
CA SER A 80 6.57 16.51 5.78
C SER A 80 5.34 17.40 5.82
N THR A 81 4.12 16.83 5.77
CA THR A 81 2.90 17.64 5.63
C THR A 81 2.33 18.15 6.94
N GLN A 82 2.65 17.51 8.08
CA GLN A 82 2.12 17.81 9.42
C GLN A 82 0.58 17.83 9.48
N ASP A 83 -0.08 17.06 8.60
CA ASP A 83 -1.53 16.95 8.58
C ASP A 83 -2.02 15.90 9.58
N PHE A 84 -2.19 16.33 10.83
CA PHE A 84 -2.67 15.47 11.90
C PHE A 84 -4.15 15.06 11.75
N LEU A 85 -4.94 15.77 10.94
CA LEU A 85 -6.32 15.38 10.68
C LEU A 85 -6.36 14.15 9.75
N THR A 86 -5.51 14.13 8.73
CA THR A 86 -5.31 12.95 7.87
C THR A 86 -4.74 11.78 8.65
N LEU A 87 -3.79 12.03 9.58
CA LEU A 87 -3.31 11.01 10.51
C LEU A 87 -4.45 10.41 11.36
N PHE A 88 -5.34 11.24 11.90
CA PHE A 88 -6.49 10.75 12.66
C PHE A 88 -7.44 9.91 11.80
N TYR A 89 -7.73 10.35 10.58
CA TYR A 89 -8.64 9.62 9.68
C TYR A 89 -8.08 8.26 9.25
N THR A 90 -6.79 8.16 8.97
CA THR A 90 -6.13 6.90 8.61
C THR A 90 -6.16 5.91 9.78
N LEU A 91 -5.80 6.34 10.99
CA LEU A 91 -5.88 5.49 12.19
C LEU A 91 -7.33 5.07 12.52
N ARG A 92 -8.30 5.98 12.36
CA ARG A 92 -9.72 5.68 12.58
C ARG A 92 -10.24 4.65 11.58
N ALA A 93 -9.84 4.72 10.32
CA ALA A 93 -10.21 3.74 9.31
C ALA A 93 -9.65 2.35 9.67
N TYR A 94 -8.38 2.28 10.08
CA TYR A 94 -7.75 1.04 10.54
C TYR A 94 -8.49 0.44 11.75
N ALA A 95 -8.81 1.26 12.76
CA ALA A 95 -9.56 0.83 13.94
C ALA A 95 -10.98 0.32 13.59
N ARG A 96 -11.65 0.94 12.62
CA ARG A 96 -12.95 0.46 12.13
C ARG A 96 -12.83 -0.91 11.46
N GLY A 97 -11.77 -1.14 10.69
CA GLY A 97 -11.45 -2.45 10.11
C GLY A 97 -11.22 -3.51 11.17
N LEU A 98 -10.35 -3.23 12.16
CA LEU A 98 -10.10 -4.15 13.28
C LEU A 98 -11.37 -4.46 14.07
N ARG A 99 -12.21 -3.45 14.33
CA ARG A 99 -13.49 -3.63 15.01
C ARG A 99 -14.41 -4.55 14.20
N LEU A 100 -14.49 -4.36 12.88
CA LEU A 100 -15.29 -5.21 12.00
C LEU A 100 -14.83 -6.67 12.08
N GLU A 101 -13.54 -6.92 11.88
CA GLU A 101 -12.95 -8.26 11.98
C GLU A 101 -13.22 -8.91 13.34
N LEU A 102 -13.04 -8.15 14.43
CA LEU A 102 -13.30 -8.63 15.78
C LEU A 102 -14.78 -8.96 16.00
N THR A 103 -15.70 -8.10 15.56
CA THR A 103 -17.15 -8.36 15.71
C THR A 103 -17.60 -9.55 14.89
N THR A 104 -17.09 -9.70 13.66
CA THR A 104 -17.38 -10.86 12.81
C THR A 104 -16.82 -12.14 13.43
N TYR A 105 -15.63 -12.09 14.02
CA TYR A 105 -15.06 -13.24 14.71
C TYR A 105 -15.86 -13.66 15.95
N LEU A 106 -16.31 -12.69 16.75
CA LEU A 106 -17.03 -12.96 18.01
C LEU A 106 -18.50 -13.34 17.82
N PHE A 107 -19.18 -12.78 16.81
CA PHE A 107 -20.64 -12.88 16.65
C PHE A 107 -21.09 -13.40 15.28
N GLY A 108 -20.18 -13.58 14.33
CA GLY A 108 -20.48 -14.10 12.99
C GLY A 108 -20.27 -15.61 12.85
N GLN A 109 -19.76 -16.28 13.89
CA GLN A 109 -19.67 -17.75 13.97
C GLN A 109 -20.95 -18.33 14.60
N ASP A 110 -22.09 -18.16 13.94
CA ASP A 110 -23.24 -19.03 14.21
C ASP A 110 -23.01 -20.36 13.46
N PRO A 111 -23.14 -21.54 14.12
CA PRO A 111 -22.95 -22.85 13.48
C PRO A 111 -24.02 -23.20 12.44
#